data_AF-A0A8K0G658-F1
#
_entry.id   AF-A0A8K0G658-F1
#
_cell.length_a   1.000
_cell.length_b   1.000
_cell.length_c   1.000
_cell.angle_alpha   90.00
_cell.angle_beta   90.00
_cell.angle_gamma   90.00
#
_symmetry.space_group_name_H-M   'P 1'
#
loop_
_entity.id
_entity.type
_entity.pdbx_description
1 polymer ?
#
loop_
_entity_poly.entity_id
_entity_poly.type
_entity_poly.pdbx_seq_one_letter_code
_entity_poly.pdbx_strand_id
1 'polypeptide(L)'
;MISLVKRILHEEPYKKDEVLRELGTTVENLDQVSLTQNTKHIQSFKLRQRALHVFEEALRVEKFHKTCSELSSIEGALQTLGKLMSESHESLRDLYECSHPQLDKLVELSQELTLGARLTGAGWGGCAVALVSPETLDKYLDALKSKFYKELGVNDEKFPSLVFSTAPNGGACIYIPN
;
A
#
# COMPACT_ATOMS: atom_id res chain seq x y z
N MET A 1 -8.65 0.73 19.27
CA MET A 1 -7.30 1.23 18.93
C MET A 1 -7.32 2.55 18.15
N ILE A 2 -7.93 2.64 16.97
CA ILE A 2 -7.96 3.88 16.16
C ILE A 2 -8.46 5.11 16.94
N SER A 3 -9.54 4.96 17.73
CA SER A 3 -10.05 6.05 18.58
C SER A 3 -9.06 6.51 19.66
N LEU A 4 -8.26 5.58 20.22
CA LEU A 4 -7.22 5.91 21.18
C LEU A 4 -6.09 6.70 20.53
N VAL A 5 -5.66 6.30 19.33
CA VAL A 5 -4.65 7.05 18.56
C VAL A 5 -5.10 8.48 18.32
N LYS A 6 -6.34 8.68 17.85
CA LYS A 6 -6.90 10.03 17.60
C LYS A 6 -7.01 10.89 18.87
N ARG A 7 -7.17 10.27 20.04
CA ARG A 7 -7.32 10.94 21.33
C ARG A 7 -5.99 11.26 22.02
N ILE A 8 -5.02 10.35 21.91
CA ILE A 8 -3.77 10.38 22.68
C ILE A 8 -2.63 11.02 21.89
N LEU A 9 -2.52 10.71 20.59
CA LEU A 9 -1.44 11.25 19.76
C LEU A 9 -1.92 12.50 19.03
N HIS A 10 -1.22 13.62 19.21
CA HIS A 10 -1.50 14.84 18.49
C HIS A 10 -1.09 14.73 17.02
N GLU A 11 -1.62 15.63 16.18
CA GLU A 11 -1.47 15.53 14.72
C GLU A 11 -0.09 15.94 14.22
N GLU A 12 0.52 16.95 14.83
CA GLU A 12 1.83 17.43 14.41
C GLU A 12 2.92 16.39 14.63
N PRO A 13 3.98 16.37 13.81
CA PRO A 13 5.13 15.51 14.05
C PRO A 13 5.76 15.78 15.41
N TYR A 14 5.98 14.72 16.18
CA TYR A 14 6.64 14.77 17.48
C TYR A 14 8.12 15.09 17.30
N LYS A 15 8.66 16.00 18.10
CA LYS A 15 10.10 16.25 18.12
C LYS A 15 10.83 15.22 18.99
N LYS A 16 12.12 14.95 18.72
CA LYS A 16 12.89 13.96 19.51
C LYS A 16 12.88 14.26 21.01
N ASP A 17 13.00 15.53 21.41
CA ASP A 17 12.95 15.96 22.82
C ASP A 17 11.58 15.72 23.45
N GLU A 18 10.51 15.87 22.69
CA GLU A 18 9.15 15.56 23.12
C GLU A 18 8.95 14.06 23.32
N VAL A 19 9.40 13.23 22.37
CA VAL A 19 9.37 11.76 22.52
C VAL A 19 10.11 11.32 23.78
N LEU A 20 11.27 11.91 24.07
CA LEU A 20 12.04 11.60 25.28
C LEU A 20 11.27 11.95 26.56
N ARG A 21 10.57 13.09 26.59
CA ARG A 21 9.71 13.49 27.73
C ARG A 21 8.53 12.54 27.90
N GLU A 22 7.80 12.26 26.82
CA GLU A 22 6.61 11.38 26.84
C GLU A 22 6.95 9.96 27.27
N LEU A 23 8.13 9.45 26.88
CA LEU A 23 8.61 8.12 27.27
C LEU A 23 9.35 8.10 28.62
N GLY A 24 9.66 9.26 29.21
CA GLY A 24 10.47 9.36 30.42
C GLY A 24 11.86 8.72 30.27
N THR A 25 12.51 8.92 29.13
CA THR A 25 13.76 8.23 28.77
C THR A 25 14.88 9.19 28.32
N THR A 26 16.10 8.67 28.13
CA THR A 26 17.27 9.46 27.69
C THR A 26 17.57 9.24 26.22
N VAL A 27 18.37 10.13 25.61
CA VAL A 27 18.81 10.00 24.22
C VAL A 27 19.55 8.69 24.00
N GLU A 28 20.44 8.32 24.93
CA GLU A 28 21.23 7.10 24.85
C GLU A 28 20.34 5.86 24.84
N ASN A 29 19.32 5.82 25.71
CA ASN A 29 18.39 4.70 25.76
C ASN A 29 17.50 4.64 24.51
N LEU A 30 17.01 5.78 24.03
CA LEU A 30 16.21 5.84 22.79
C LEU A 30 17.04 5.35 21.58
N ASP A 31 18.31 5.79 21.48
CA ASP A 31 19.24 5.44 20.41
C ASP A 31 19.68 3.96 20.46
N GLN A 32 19.66 3.32 21.62
CA GLN A 32 20.02 1.90 21.78
C GLN A 32 18.83 0.96 21.59
N VAL A 33 17.64 1.35 22.07
CA VAL A 33 16.48 0.45 22.15
C VAL A 33 15.51 0.65 20.98
N SER A 34 15.30 1.90 20.54
CA SER A 34 14.21 2.23 19.61
C SER A 34 14.68 2.68 18.22
N LEU A 35 15.89 3.24 18.12
CA LEU A 35 16.43 3.72 16.84
C LEU A 35 17.52 2.79 16.31
N THR A 36 17.52 2.61 15.00
CA THR A 36 18.57 1.91 14.26
C THR A 36 19.68 2.88 13.87
N GLN A 37 20.85 2.36 13.48
CA GLN A 37 22.01 3.18 13.11
C GLN A 37 21.70 4.25 12.04
N ASN A 38 20.85 3.91 11.08
CA ASN A 38 20.42 4.82 10.00
C ASN A 38 19.26 5.75 10.38
N THR A 39 18.74 5.72 11.62
CA THR A 39 17.61 6.56 12.06
C THR A 39 17.92 7.43 13.28
N LYS A 40 19.07 7.28 13.93
CA LYS A 40 19.50 8.09 15.10
C LYS A 40 19.48 9.60 14.86
N HIS A 41 19.73 10.03 13.62
CA HIS A 41 19.77 11.44 13.22
C HIS A 41 18.38 12.07 13.05
N ILE A 42 17.30 11.27 13.00
CA ILE A 42 15.93 11.75 12.82
C ILE A 42 15.51 12.57 14.04
N GLN A 43 14.95 13.76 13.78
CA GLN A 43 14.52 14.69 14.82
C GLN A 43 12.99 14.83 14.93
N SER A 44 12.25 14.24 13.99
CA SER A 44 10.81 14.42 13.84
C SER A 44 10.13 13.09 13.52
N PHE A 45 9.01 12.81 14.21
CA PHE A 45 8.33 11.52 14.18
C PHE A 45 6.82 11.70 13.98
N LYS A 46 6.28 11.20 12.86
CA LYS A 46 4.84 11.25 12.54
C LYS A 46 4.04 10.13 13.23
N LEU A 47 4.10 10.09 14.56
CA LEU A 47 3.59 8.97 15.37
C LEU A 47 2.11 8.67 15.10
N ARG A 48 1.25 9.70 15.09
CA ARG A 48 -0.19 9.55 14.88
C ARG A 48 -0.51 8.96 13.51
N GLN A 49 0.08 9.51 12.45
CA GLN A 49 -0.17 9.10 11.07
C GLN A 49 0.26 7.65 10.85
N ARG A 50 1.45 7.27 11.34
CA ARG A 50 1.95 5.89 11.21
C ARG A 50 1.11 4.91 12.02
N ALA A 51 0.70 5.26 13.23
CA ALA A 51 -0.18 4.43 14.04
C ALA A 51 -1.57 4.27 13.41
N LEU A 52 -2.17 5.34 12.88
CA LEU A 52 -3.45 5.29 12.18
C LEU A 52 -3.37 4.36 10.98
N HIS A 53 -2.36 4.54 10.12
CA HIS A 53 -2.16 3.66 8.96
C HIS A 53 -2.11 2.19 9.39
N VAL A 54 -1.27 1.84 10.37
CA VAL A 54 -1.07 0.45 10.80
C VAL A 54 -2.38 -0.17 11.32
N PHE A 55 -3.10 0.51 12.21
CA PHE A 55 -4.34 -0.04 12.76
C PHE A 55 -5.48 -0.09 11.74
N GLU A 56 -5.58 0.91 10.86
CA GLU A 56 -6.59 0.93 9.81
C GLU A 56 -6.31 -0.11 8.72
N GLU A 57 -5.03 -0.32 8.35
CA GLU A 57 -4.62 -1.35 7.38
C GLU A 57 -4.86 -2.75 7.94
N ALA A 58 -4.54 -3.01 9.21
CA ALA A 58 -4.85 -4.27 9.86
C ALA A 58 -6.35 -4.57 9.85
N LEU A 59 -7.19 -3.56 10.11
CA LEU A 59 -8.64 -3.68 10.02
C LEU A 59 -9.11 -3.91 8.56
N ARG A 60 -8.47 -3.29 7.57
CA ARG A 60 -8.77 -3.54 6.15
C ARG A 60 -8.45 -4.99 5.77
N VAL A 61 -7.36 -5.57 6.28
CA VAL A 61 -7.03 -6.99 6.06
C VAL A 61 -8.11 -7.90 6.65
N GLU A 62 -8.55 -7.65 7.88
CA GLU A 62 -9.63 -8.42 8.52
C GLU A 62 -10.93 -8.33 7.71
N LYS A 63 -11.31 -7.12 7.28
CA LYS A 63 -12.48 -6.90 6.43
C LYS A 63 -12.36 -7.61 5.09
N PHE A 64 -11.20 -7.53 4.43
CA PHE A 64 -10.93 -8.19 3.16
C PHE A 64 -11.08 -9.70 3.30
N HIS A 65 -10.49 -10.28 4.35
CA HIS A 65 -10.63 -11.71 4.66
C HIS A 65 -12.09 -12.09 4.89
N LYS A 66 -12.81 -11.33 5.72
CA LYS A 66 -14.23 -11.56 6.01
C LYS A 66 -15.10 -11.49 4.75
N THR A 67 -14.87 -10.51 3.89
CA THR A 67 -15.58 -10.39 2.60
C THR A 67 -15.31 -11.60 1.69
N CYS A 68 -14.11 -12.15 1.71
CA CYS A 68 -13.79 -13.37 0.98
C CYS A 68 -14.40 -14.64 1.60
N SER A 69 -14.51 -14.73 2.93
CA SER A 69 -15.02 -15.93 3.62
C SER A 69 -16.54 -15.96 3.77
N GLU A 70 -17.20 -14.80 3.85
CA GLU A 70 -18.64 -14.63 4.06
C GLU A 70 -19.32 -14.05 2.81
N LEU A 71 -19.17 -14.74 1.69
CA LEU A 71 -19.70 -14.31 0.39
C LEU A 71 -21.23 -14.34 0.36
N SER A 72 -21.87 -13.17 0.28
CA SER A 72 -23.30 -13.05 -0.03
C SER A 72 -23.57 -13.03 -1.53
N SER A 73 -22.73 -12.34 -2.31
CA SER A 73 -22.69 -12.37 -3.77
C SER A 73 -21.27 -12.08 -4.27
N ILE A 74 -20.89 -12.65 -5.42
CA ILE A 74 -19.55 -12.46 -6.00
C ILE A 74 -19.34 -10.99 -6.39
N GLU A 75 -20.31 -10.40 -7.10
CA GLU A 75 -20.21 -9.02 -7.58
C GLU A 75 -20.09 -8.01 -6.42
N GLY A 76 -20.94 -8.14 -5.39
CA GLY A 76 -20.92 -7.27 -4.22
C GLY A 76 -19.63 -7.42 -3.40
N ALA A 77 -19.11 -8.65 -3.30
CA ALA A 77 -17.82 -8.90 -2.68
C ALA A 77 -16.69 -8.23 -3.45
N LEU A 78 -16.60 -8.44 -4.76
CA LEU A 78 -15.56 -7.85 -5.61
C LEU A 78 -15.54 -6.31 -5.56
N GLN A 79 -16.69 -5.66 -5.55
CA GLN A 79 -16.79 -4.20 -5.34
C GLN A 79 -16.26 -3.78 -3.97
N THR A 80 -16.60 -4.54 -2.91
CA THR A 80 -16.13 -4.28 -1.55
C THR A 80 -14.61 -4.45 -1.44
N LEU A 81 -14.06 -5.53 -2.02
CA LEU A 81 -12.62 -5.79 -2.03
C LEU A 81 -11.87 -4.68 -2.78
N GLY A 82 -12.38 -4.27 -3.94
CA GLY A 82 -11.83 -3.17 -4.71
C GLY A 82 -11.81 -1.85 -3.92
N LYS A 83 -12.91 -1.51 -3.25
CA LYS A 83 -12.96 -0.34 -2.36
C LYS A 83 -11.92 -0.41 -1.24
N LEU A 84 -11.76 -1.56 -0.57
CA LEU A 84 -10.73 -1.74 0.46
C LEU A 84 -9.31 -1.57 -0.08
N MET A 85 -9.05 -1.99 -1.32
CA MET A 85 -7.75 -1.76 -1.99
C MET A 85 -7.50 -0.26 -2.21
N SER A 86 -8.48 0.48 -2.71
CA SER A 86 -8.37 1.93 -2.93
C SER A 86 -8.17 2.70 -1.62
N GLU A 87 -8.94 2.39 -0.57
CA GLU A 87 -8.77 2.98 0.77
C GLU A 87 -7.38 2.67 1.37
N SER A 88 -6.84 1.48 1.09
CA SER A 88 -5.48 1.11 1.48
C SER A 88 -4.44 1.97 0.75
N HIS A 89 -4.61 2.21 -0.56
CA HIS A 89 -3.70 3.08 -1.31
C HIS A 89 -3.69 4.52 -0.78
N GLU A 90 -4.86 5.11 -0.52
CA GLU A 90 -4.97 6.45 0.08
C GLU A 90 -4.23 6.51 1.42
N SER A 91 -4.39 5.49 2.27
CA SER A 91 -3.69 5.40 3.54
C SER A 91 -2.16 5.29 3.36
N LEU A 92 -1.68 4.52 2.38
CA LEU A 92 -0.25 4.39 2.07
C LEU A 92 0.35 5.71 1.55
N ARG A 93 -0.42 6.46 0.74
CA ARG A 93 -0.02 7.75 0.18
C ARG A 93 -0.01 8.85 1.24
N ASP A 94 -1.09 8.98 2.01
CA ASP A 94 -1.32 10.17 2.84
C ASP A 94 -0.88 9.96 4.30
N LEU A 95 -1.12 8.77 4.86
CA LEU A 95 -0.79 8.47 6.27
C LEU A 95 0.57 7.82 6.44
N TYR A 96 0.94 6.88 5.56
CA TYR A 96 2.26 6.23 5.63
C TYR A 96 3.34 6.95 4.82
N GLU A 97 2.92 7.74 3.82
CA GLU A 97 3.80 8.50 2.93
C GLU A 97 4.85 7.63 2.23
N CYS A 98 4.43 6.43 1.81
CA CYS A 98 5.26 5.48 1.08
C CYS A 98 4.82 5.30 -0.38
N SER A 99 4.01 6.20 -0.95
CA SER A 99 3.71 6.17 -2.37
C SER A 99 4.83 6.82 -3.20
N HIS A 100 4.57 6.99 -4.49
CA HIS A 100 5.44 7.67 -5.45
C HIS A 100 4.57 8.31 -6.54
N PRO A 101 4.92 9.49 -7.10
CA PRO A 101 4.09 10.17 -8.10
C PRO A 101 3.69 9.28 -9.29
N GLN A 102 4.59 8.40 -9.73
CA GLN A 102 4.29 7.44 -10.80
C GLN A 102 3.32 6.32 -10.36
N LEU A 103 3.39 5.88 -9.10
CA LEU A 103 2.41 4.93 -8.55
C LEU A 103 1.04 5.59 -8.41
N ASP A 104 1.00 6.83 -7.92
CA ASP A 104 -0.25 7.58 -7.77
C ASP A 104 -0.93 7.78 -9.13
N LYS A 105 -0.18 8.18 -10.15
CA LYS A 105 -0.70 8.29 -11.53
C LYS A 105 -1.20 6.95 -12.08
N LEU A 106 -0.49 5.86 -11.80
CA LEU A 106 -0.89 4.52 -12.23
C LEU A 106 -2.21 4.09 -11.55
N VAL A 107 -2.35 4.32 -10.25
CA VAL A 107 -3.57 4.00 -9.50
C VAL A 107 -4.73 4.91 -9.92
N GLU A 108 -4.51 6.21 -10.10
CA GLU A 108 -5.51 7.15 -10.62
C GLU A 108 -6.04 6.71 -11.99
N LEU A 109 -5.15 6.36 -12.92
CA LEU A 109 -5.51 5.81 -14.22
C LEU A 109 -6.34 4.52 -14.12
N SER A 110 -6.17 3.76 -13.05
CA SER A 110 -6.86 2.49 -12.82
C SER A 110 -8.27 2.66 -12.25
N GLN A 111 -8.62 3.80 -11.64
CA GLN A 111 -9.86 3.96 -10.88
C GLN A 111 -11.13 3.74 -11.71
N GLU A 112 -11.13 4.13 -12.98
CA GLU A 112 -12.31 4.00 -13.85
C GLU A 112 -12.41 2.65 -14.57
N LEU A 113 -11.32 1.88 -14.61
CA LEU A 113 -11.20 0.68 -15.45
C LEU A 113 -11.03 -0.60 -14.62
N THR A 114 -10.94 -0.46 -13.30
CA THR A 114 -10.71 -1.55 -12.35
C THR A 114 -11.67 -1.41 -11.18
N LEU A 115 -11.85 -2.47 -10.41
CA LEU A 115 -12.64 -2.44 -9.18
C LEU A 115 -11.87 -1.77 -8.04
N GLY A 116 -10.54 -1.78 -8.10
CA GLY A 116 -9.65 -1.12 -7.16
C GLY A 116 -8.19 -1.42 -7.47
N ALA A 117 -7.31 -0.48 -7.15
CA ALA A 117 -5.87 -0.61 -7.35
C ALA A 117 -5.10 0.01 -6.18
N ARG A 118 -3.91 -0.54 -5.90
CA ARG A 118 -3.00 -0.02 -4.88
C ARG A 118 -1.56 -0.37 -5.21
N LEU A 119 -0.62 0.37 -4.62
CA LEU A 119 0.78 -0.05 -4.59
C LEU A 119 0.95 -1.39 -3.83
N THR A 120 1.99 -2.13 -4.16
CA THR A 120 2.35 -3.38 -3.46
C THR A 120 3.85 -3.43 -3.16
N GLY A 121 4.22 -4.11 -2.08
CA GLY A 121 5.58 -4.08 -1.53
C GLY A 121 5.81 -2.88 -0.62
N ALA A 122 7.07 -2.45 -0.52
CA ALA A 122 7.48 -1.39 0.41
C ALA A 122 7.01 0.02 0.01
N GLY A 123 6.76 0.24 -1.29
CA GLY A 123 6.44 1.56 -1.83
C GLY A 123 7.68 2.37 -2.25
N TRP A 124 7.53 3.69 -2.35
CA TRP A 124 8.49 4.64 -2.95
C TRP A 124 8.89 4.28 -4.40
N GLY A 125 7.97 3.63 -5.12
CA GLY A 125 8.19 3.07 -6.45
C GLY A 125 7.81 1.58 -6.50
N GLY A 126 8.24 0.88 -7.53
CA GLY A 126 7.96 -0.55 -7.70
C GLY A 126 6.64 -0.81 -8.40
N CYS A 127 5.83 -1.72 -7.85
CA CYS A 127 4.66 -2.27 -8.52
C CYS A 127 3.34 -1.77 -7.93
N ALA A 128 2.29 -1.80 -8.75
CA ALA A 128 0.91 -1.73 -8.32
C ALA A 128 0.19 -3.05 -8.61
N VAL A 129 -0.86 -3.33 -7.85
CA VAL A 129 -1.79 -4.45 -8.06
C VAL A 129 -3.19 -3.88 -8.24
N ALA A 130 -3.91 -4.39 -9.24
CA ALA A 130 -5.27 -3.97 -9.56
C ALA A 130 -6.19 -5.17 -9.67
N LEU A 131 -7.41 -5.02 -9.18
CA LEU A 131 -8.49 -5.99 -9.31
C LEU A 131 -9.33 -5.59 -10.53
N VAL A 132 -9.25 -6.37 -11.61
CA VAL A 132 -9.81 -6.02 -12.91
C VAL A 132 -10.85 -7.06 -13.31
N SER A 133 -11.98 -6.62 -13.86
CA SER A 133 -12.97 -7.55 -14.40
C SER A 133 -12.56 -8.01 -15.81
N PRO A 134 -12.90 -9.24 -16.24
CA PRO A 134 -12.58 -9.69 -17.58
C PRO A 134 -13.09 -8.76 -18.69
N GLU A 135 -14.24 -8.11 -18.46
CA GLU A 135 -14.91 -7.24 -19.42
C GLU A 135 -14.18 -5.89 -19.62
N THR A 136 -13.42 -5.42 -18.63
CA THR A 136 -12.65 -4.17 -18.71
C THR A 136 -11.17 -4.38 -18.97
N LEU A 137 -10.69 -5.62 -18.98
CA LEU A 137 -9.26 -5.95 -19.08
C LEU A 137 -8.57 -5.33 -20.30
N ASP A 138 -9.10 -5.55 -21.51
CA ASP A 138 -8.47 -5.05 -22.73
C ASP A 138 -8.39 -3.51 -22.74
N LYS A 139 -9.48 -2.86 -22.33
CA LYS A 139 -9.54 -1.40 -22.19
C LYS A 139 -8.53 -0.89 -21.17
N TYR A 140 -8.35 -1.60 -20.07
CA TYR A 140 -7.38 -1.26 -19.05
C TYR A 140 -5.94 -1.40 -19.56
N LEU A 141 -5.60 -2.49 -20.25
CA LEU A 141 -4.27 -2.68 -20.85
C LEU A 141 -3.96 -1.58 -21.87
N ASP A 142 -4.92 -1.22 -22.72
CA ASP A 142 -4.74 -0.14 -23.70
C ASP A 142 -4.57 1.24 -23.03
N ALA A 143 -5.30 1.50 -21.96
CA ALA A 143 -5.14 2.73 -21.17
C ALA A 143 -3.75 2.79 -20.53
N LEU A 144 -3.27 1.71 -19.93
CA LEU A 144 -1.92 1.61 -19.37
C LEU A 144 -0.85 1.88 -20.44
N LYS A 145 -0.94 1.20 -21.58
CA LYS A 145 -0.01 1.39 -22.71
C LYS A 145 0.02 2.84 -23.15
N SER A 146 -1.14 3.40 -23.49
CA SER A 146 -1.25 4.70 -24.16
C SER A 146 -1.04 5.91 -23.25
N LYS A 147 -1.46 5.83 -21.98
CA LYS A 147 -1.49 6.99 -21.05
C LYS A 147 -0.40 6.96 -19.97
N PHE A 148 0.25 5.83 -19.74
CA PHE A 148 1.31 5.72 -18.73
C PHE A 148 2.64 5.27 -19.34
N TYR A 149 2.67 4.08 -19.93
CA TYR A 149 3.92 3.46 -20.38
C TYR A 149 4.52 4.13 -21.62
N LYS A 150 3.67 4.64 -22.54
CA LYS A 150 4.13 5.42 -23.70
C LYS A 150 4.87 6.69 -23.30
N GLU A 151 4.43 7.39 -22.26
CA GLU A 151 5.13 8.59 -21.75
C GLU A 151 6.50 8.25 -21.16
N LEU A 152 6.67 7.03 -20.66
CA LEU A 152 7.94 6.50 -20.15
C LEU A 152 8.84 5.92 -21.26
N GLY A 153 8.45 6.03 -22.53
CA GLY A 153 9.22 5.50 -23.66
C GLY A 153 9.24 3.97 -23.76
N VAL A 154 8.29 3.28 -23.13
CA VAL A 154 8.15 1.83 -23.22
C VAL A 154 7.47 1.45 -24.53
N ASN A 155 8.08 0.53 -25.28
CA ASN A 155 7.53 -0.01 -26.52
C ASN A 155 6.67 -1.28 -26.29
N ASP A 156 5.94 -1.69 -27.31
CA ASP A 156 5.04 -2.85 -27.24
C ASP A 156 5.77 -4.17 -26.93
N GLU A 157 7.04 -4.29 -27.29
CA GLU A 157 7.86 -5.47 -26.98
C GLU A 157 8.19 -5.58 -25.48
N LYS A 158 8.41 -4.45 -24.79
CA LYS A 158 8.73 -4.42 -23.36
C LYS A 158 7.49 -4.40 -22.47
N PHE A 159 6.34 -3.95 -22.97
CA PHE A 159 5.11 -3.83 -22.19
C PHE A 159 4.70 -5.13 -21.46
N PRO A 160 4.74 -6.33 -22.08
CA PRO A 160 4.36 -7.58 -21.42
C PRO A 160 5.26 -7.98 -20.23
N SER A 161 6.51 -7.49 -20.19
CA SER A 161 7.40 -7.73 -19.05
C SER A 161 7.10 -6.83 -17.84
N LEU A 162 6.31 -5.77 -18.03
CA LEU A 162 5.97 -4.78 -17.02
C LEU A 162 4.52 -4.91 -16.53
N VAL A 163 3.62 -5.39 -17.41
CA VAL A 163 2.20 -5.54 -17.11
C VAL A 163 1.76 -6.96 -17.47
N PHE A 164 1.26 -7.68 -16.47
CA PHE A 164 0.80 -9.04 -16.63
C PHE A 164 -0.34 -9.36 -15.64
N SER A 165 -1.25 -10.25 -16.05
CA SER A 165 -2.24 -10.86 -15.16
C SER A 165 -1.59 -11.93 -14.30
N THR A 166 -2.07 -12.10 -13.06
CA THR A 166 -1.57 -13.15 -12.15
C THR A 166 -2.72 -13.83 -11.40
N ALA A 167 -2.42 -15.01 -10.85
CA ALA A 167 -3.30 -15.78 -9.98
C ALA A 167 -2.46 -16.37 -8.83
N PRO A 168 -3.08 -16.82 -7.71
CA PRO A 168 -2.36 -17.55 -6.67
C PRO A 168 -1.63 -18.76 -7.24
N ASN A 169 -0.33 -18.88 -6.95
CA ASN A 169 0.54 -19.96 -7.45
C ASN A 169 1.14 -20.76 -6.28
N GLY A 170 1.76 -21.90 -6.61
CA GLY A 170 2.46 -22.74 -5.64
C GLY A 170 3.65 -22.04 -4.97
N GLY A 171 3.99 -22.49 -3.76
CA GLY A 171 5.18 -22.04 -3.04
C GLY A 171 6.47 -22.67 -3.57
N ALA A 172 7.56 -22.51 -2.83
CA ALA A 172 8.86 -23.08 -3.17
C ALA A 172 8.80 -24.63 -3.27
N CYS A 173 9.40 -25.18 -4.33
CA CYS A 173 9.48 -26.62 -4.57
C CYS A 173 10.86 -27.02 -5.12
N ILE A 174 11.21 -28.30 -4.96
CA ILE A 174 12.42 -28.89 -5.54
C ILE A 174 12.00 -29.67 -6.78
N TYR A 175 12.59 -29.33 -7.93
CA TYR A 175 12.41 -30.09 -9.16
C TYR A 175 13.50 -31.16 -9.25
N ILE A 176 13.09 -32.43 -9.25
CA ILE A 176 14.01 -33.56 -9.45
C ILE A 176 13.86 -33.98 -10.93
N PRO A 177 14.87 -33.72 -11.78
CA PRO A 177 14.83 -34.18 -13.17
C PRO A 177 14.86 -35.72 -13.18
N ASN A 178 14.02 -36.31 -14.04
CA ASN A 178 14.01 -37.75 -14.32
C ASN A 178 15.28 -38.20 -15.04
#